data_AF-A0A938LUH7-F1
#
_entry.id   AF-A0A938LUH7-F1
#
_cell.length_a   1.000
_cell.length_b   1.000
_cell.length_c   1.000
_cell.angle_alpha   90.00
_cell.angle_beta   90.00
_cell.angle_gamma   90.00
#
_symmetry.space_group_name_H-M   'P 1'
#
loop_
_entity.id
_entity.type
_entity.pdbx_description
1 polymer ?
#
loop_
_entity_poly.entity_id
_entity_poly.type
_entity_poly.pdbx_seq_one_letter_code
_entity_poly.pdbx_strand_id
1 'polypeptide(L)'
;GYTALKAAPGAALRIVADEQRLEKGPAYGSSLQPSTIKHRTSSDWPTYRYDAARSGATRAAVPPNVKRDWTVALGGPLTAPVAAGGKVFVARPDAHTLYALDASSGKTLWEFTAGGRIDSPPTIYQGLVLLGSKDGRAYCLRASDGRLVWRFLAAPADRRIGSFDQIESVWPVHGSILVDHDVAYLTAGRSTYLDGGIHVYGLEPATGKILRKMVLEGPHHKVPDTRELAFFVTGANSDVLVSEGGYLYMRQKKLTRDLQEIKPEILSSKGEADVGLHIFSTSGLLDSSWYNRTFWMYSKRWPGFQLANQAPKSGQLLVRDEEKTYAVRVFYRRNVHSPMFFPAKEGYLLFADLNTNEPQIVGEPGARTPLRWLPQSDYDRGGGRGIWKLEQDAFGLDKMIGYTRAEPAVWTDWLPIRIHGMVKAGDAVFVAGAPDLLDPQDPYAAFEARKGAKLVAVSAKDGEKLSEAALESPPIFDGLIAAGGRLFASLENGTLLCLAAKP
;
A
#
# COMPACT_ATOMS: atom_id res chain seq x y z
N GLY A 1 -30.94 -5.80 -36.44
CA GLY A 1 -31.69 -6.04 -35.19
C GLY A 1 -30.74 -6.59 -34.16
N TYR A 2 -30.89 -6.20 -32.89
CA TYR A 2 -30.12 -6.81 -31.80
C TYR A 2 -30.86 -8.04 -31.29
N THR A 3 -30.18 -9.18 -31.29
CA THR A 3 -30.70 -10.41 -30.70
C THR A 3 -30.35 -10.41 -29.21
N ALA A 4 -31.34 -10.24 -28.35
CA ALA A 4 -31.17 -10.47 -26.93
C ALA A 4 -31.11 -11.98 -26.66
N LEU A 5 -29.96 -12.47 -26.21
CA LEU A 5 -29.82 -13.85 -25.75
C LEU A 5 -30.27 -13.93 -24.29
N LYS A 6 -31.22 -14.83 -24.01
CA LYS A 6 -31.60 -15.20 -22.64
C LYS A 6 -30.49 -16.06 -22.04
N ALA A 7 -30.01 -15.72 -20.85
CA ALA A 7 -29.08 -16.59 -20.14
C ALA A 7 -29.74 -17.97 -19.90
N ALA A 8 -29.02 -19.04 -20.20
CA ALA A 8 -29.41 -20.37 -19.74
C ALA A 8 -29.60 -20.35 -18.20
N PRO A 9 -30.46 -21.21 -17.62
CA PRO A 9 -30.55 -21.34 -16.17
C PRO A 9 -29.13 -21.57 -15.63
N GLY A 10 -28.66 -20.66 -14.76
CA GLY A 10 -27.31 -20.76 -14.23
C GLY A 10 -27.17 -22.08 -13.49
N ALA A 11 -26.22 -22.93 -13.89
CA ALA A 11 -25.82 -24.05 -13.07
C ALA A 11 -25.39 -23.51 -11.69
N ALA A 12 -25.86 -24.12 -10.61
CA ALA A 12 -25.46 -23.74 -9.27
C ALA A 12 -23.92 -23.77 -9.18
N LEU A 13 -23.34 -22.73 -8.57
CA LEU A 13 -21.90 -22.65 -8.33
C LEU A 13 -21.44 -23.88 -7.55
N ARG A 14 -20.54 -24.68 -8.16
CA ARG A 14 -19.95 -25.84 -7.49
C ARG A 14 -18.89 -25.36 -6.51
N ILE A 15 -19.25 -25.32 -5.24
CA ILE A 15 -18.31 -24.97 -4.16
C ILE A 15 -17.27 -26.08 -4.00
N VAL A 16 -16.01 -25.68 -3.87
CA VAL A 16 -14.87 -26.58 -3.66
C VAL A 16 -14.77 -26.95 -2.18
N ALA A 17 -14.70 -28.24 -1.88
CA ALA A 17 -14.48 -28.73 -0.51
C ALA A 17 -13.05 -28.44 -0.04
N ASP A 18 -12.84 -28.28 1.27
CA ASP A 18 -11.55 -27.86 1.81
C ASP A 18 -10.40 -28.83 1.49
N GLU A 19 -10.71 -30.13 1.47
CA GLU A 19 -9.75 -31.21 1.18
C GLU A 19 -9.24 -31.16 -0.27
N GLN A 20 -9.96 -30.45 -1.15
CA GLN A 20 -9.65 -30.33 -2.58
C GLN A 20 -8.90 -29.03 -2.92
N ARG A 21 -8.69 -28.14 -1.94
CA ARG A 21 -8.09 -26.81 -2.18
C ARG A 21 -6.58 -26.83 -2.31
N LEU A 22 -5.92 -27.74 -1.60
CA LEU A 22 -4.47 -27.80 -1.50
C LEU A 22 -3.90 -28.76 -2.55
N GLU A 23 -3.00 -28.25 -3.38
CA GLU A 23 -2.23 -29.05 -4.32
C GLU A 23 -0.74 -29.00 -3.95
N LYS A 24 -0.17 -30.18 -3.71
CA LYS A 24 1.24 -30.34 -3.35
C LYS A 24 2.11 -30.28 -4.60
N GLY A 25 3.13 -29.43 -4.56
CA GLY A 25 4.08 -29.27 -5.65
C GLY A 25 5.32 -30.17 -5.51
N PRO A 26 6.23 -30.15 -6.50
CA PRO A 26 7.43 -30.99 -6.52
C PRO A 26 8.44 -30.73 -5.39
N ALA A 27 8.30 -29.63 -4.65
CA ALA A 27 9.13 -29.30 -3.50
C ALA A 27 8.41 -29.55 -2.15
N TYR A 28 7.17 -30.05 -2.15
CA TYR A 28 6.40 -30.29 -0.94
C TYR A 28 7.09 -31.29 -0.01
N GLY A 29 7.16 -30.97 1.29
CA GLY A 29 7.74 -31.85 2.31
C GLY A 29 9.24 -32.11 2.16
N SER A 30 9.90 -31.54 1.15
CA SER A 30 11.35 -31.53 1.08
C SER A 30 11.90 -30.77 2.28
N SER A 31 13.01 -31.23 2.86
CA SER A 31 13.78 -30.38 3.77
C SER A 31 14.03 -29.08 3.02
N LEU A 32 13.50 -27.99 3.56
CA LEU A 32 14.11 -26.69 3.31
C LEU A 32 15.53 -26.94 3.81
N GLN A 33 16.50 -27.08 2.90
CA GLN A 33 17.91 -27.09 3.28
C GLN A 33 18.05 -25.97 4.31
N PRO A 34 18.77 -26.16 5.44
CA PRO A 34 19.12 -25.05 6.31
C PRO A 34 19.90 -24.07 5.44
N SER A 35 19.15 -23.22 4.75
CA SER A 35 19.71 -22.28 3.81
C SER A 35 20.58 -21.42 4.69
N THR A 36 21.73 -21.04 4.16
CA THR A 36 22.63 -20.06 4.76
C THR A 36 21.94 -18.74 5.18
N ILE A 37 20.63 -18.58 4.92
CA ILE A 37 19.67 -17.71 5.61
C ILE A 37 19.48 -18.17 7.08
N LYS A 38 20.54 -18.08 7.88
CA LYS A 38 20.45 -18.11 9.34
C LYS A 38 19.70 -16.87 9.79
N HIS A 39 18.43 -17.03 10.16
CA HIS A 39 17.55 -15.99 10.70
C HIS A 39 17.36 -14.78 9.75
N ARG A 40 16.22 -14.10 9.89
CA ARG A 40 16.01 -12.79 9.26
C ARG A 40 17.16 -11.89 9.71
N THR A 41 17.98 -11.43 8.78
CA THR A 41 18.96 -10.41 9.14
C THR A 41 18.22 -9.09 9.35
N SER A 42 18.68 -8.25 10.27
CA SER A 42 18.07 -6.92 10.50
C SER A 42 18.14 -6.02 9.25
N SER A 43 18.92 -6.41 8.24
CA SER A 43 19.06 -5.73 6.96
C SER A 43 18.14 -6.26 5.86
N ASP A 44 17.37 -7.33 6.07
CA ASP A 44 16.45 -7.86 5.06
C ASP A 44 15.16 -7.03 4.97
N TRP A 45 14.57 -6.96 3.78
CA TRP A 45 13.25 -6.42 3.47
C TRP A 45 12.33 -7.53 2.92
N PRO A 46 11.85 -8.45 3.77
CA PRO A 46 11.31 -9.74 3.33
C PRO A 46 9.86 -9.70 2.83
N THR A 47 9.13 -8.61 3.03
CA THR A 47 7.72 -8.50 2.63
C THR A 47 7.43 -7.09 2.17
N TYR A 48 6.26 -6.90 1.56
CA TYR A 48 5.80 -5.59 1.14
C TYR A 48 5.87 -4.59 2.31
N ARG A 49 6.58 -3.48 2.09
CA ARG A 49 6.85 -2.44 3.08
C ARG A 49 7.50 -2.94 4.38
N TYR A 50 8.52 -3.80 4.24
CA TYR A 50 9.45 -4.28 5.26
C TYR A 50 8.90 -5.26 6.29
N ASP A 51 7.77 -4.96 6.92
CA ASP A 51 7.23 -5.74 8.02
C ASP A 51 5.72 -5.97 7.91
N ALA A 52 5.18 -6.76 8.85
CA ALA A 52 3.76 -7.09 8.91
C ALA A 52 2.87 -5.84 9.12
N ALA A 53 3.41 -4.79 9.74
CA ALA A 53 2.74 -3.51 9.96
C ALA A 53 2.84 -2.57 8.75
N ARG A 54 3.54 -2.98 7.68
CA ARG A 54 3.75 -2.22 6.45
C ARG A 54 4.43 -0.87 6.69
N SER A 55 5.37 -0.83 7.64
CA SER A 55 6.03 0.39 8.08
C SER A 55 6.72 1.18 6.95
N GLY A 56 7.27 0.49 5.95
CA GLY A 56 8.11 1.11 4.93
C GLY A 56 9.41 1.67 5.50
N ALA A 57 9.85 1.14 6.65
CA ALA A 57 10.99 1.65 7.39
C ALA A 57 11.87 0.51 7.91
N THR A 58 13.18 0.68 7.84
CA THR A 58 14.16 -0.21 8.48
C THR A 58 15.12 0.58 9.37
N ARG A 59 15.60 -0.07 10.44
CA ARG A 59 16.68 0.48 11.28
C ARG A 59 18.05 0.34 10.61
N ALA A 60 18.18 -0.54 9.63
CA ALA A 60 19.43 -0.69 8.88
C ALA A 60 19.72 0.60 8.10
N ALA A 61 20.90 1.16 8.31
CA ALA A 61 21.31 2.38 7.64
C ALA A 61 21.65 2.11 6.17
N VAL A 62 21.30 3.06 5.32
CA VAL A 62 21.83 3.19 3.96
C VAL A 62 22.51 4.55 3.88
N PRO A 63 23.77 4.65 3.43
CA PRO A 63 24.44 5.94 3.31
C PRO A 63 23.62 6.88 2.39
N PRO A 64 23.46 8.18 2.73
CA PRO A 64 22.68 9.10 1.90
C PRO A 64 23.24 9.26 0.48
N ASN A 65 24.55 9.22 0.33
CA ASN A 65 25.24 9.33 -0.96
C ASN A 65 25.31 7.97 -1.65
N VAL A 66 24.29 7.66 -2.45
CA VAL A 66 24.24 6.44 -3.27
C VAL A 66 24.38 6.75 -4.76
N LYS A 67 24.81 5.75 -5.50
CA LYS A 67 24.86 5.76 -6.97
C LYS A 67 24.42 4.42 -7.52
N ARG A 68 24.16 4.36 -8.83
CA ARG A 68 23.91 3.09 -9.53
C ARG A 68 25.06 2.10 -9.27
N ASP A 69 24.68 0.95 -8.74
CA ASP A 69 25.54 -0.24 -8.64
C ASP A 69 25.29 -1.11 -9.88
N TRP A 70 24.05 -1.59 -10.04
CA TRP A 70 23.61 -2.36 -11.20
C TRP A 70 22.17 -2.05 -11.58
N THR A 71 21.79 -2.45 -12.80
CA THR A 71 20.43 -2.32 -13.34
C THR A 71 20.07 -3.52 -14.21
N VAL A 72 18.80 -3.92 -14.23
CA VAL A 72 18.29 -5.05 -15.02
C VAL A 72 16.98 -4.66 -15.68
N ALA A 73 16.94 -4.68 -17.01
CA ALA A 73 15.70 -4.49 -17.76
C ALA A 73 14.90 -5.80 -17.80
N LEU A 74 13.78 -5.84 -17.09
CA LEU A 74 12.86 -6.99 -17.07
C LEU A 74 11.65 -6.78 -18.00
N GLY A 75 11.36 -5.51 -18.33
CA GLY A 75 10.33 -5.09 -19.27
C GLY A 75 8.91 -5.09 -18.69
N GLY A 76 8.05 -4.24 -19.22
CA GLY A 76 6.68 -4.05 -18.75
C GLY A 76 6.59 -3.53 -17.30
N PRO A 77 5.38 -3.36 -16.75
CA PRO A 77 5.19 -2.95 -15.37
C PRO A 77 5.82 -3.96 -14.40
N LEU A 78 6.39 -3.45 -13.30
CA LEU A 78 6.93 -4.24 -12.21
C LEU A 78 6.12 -4.02 -10.93
N THR A 79 6.16 -4.97 -10.00
CA THR A 79 5.76 -4.73 -8.61
C THR A 79 6.90 -4.06 -7.84
N ALA A 80 6.63 -3.57 -6.62
CA ALA A 80 7.70 -3.18 -5.72
C ALA A 80 8.63 -4.38 -5.44
N PRO A 81 9.93 -4.19 -5.26
CA PRO A 81 10.81 -5.29 -4.92
C PRO A 81 10.64 -5.70 -3.45
N VAL A 82 11.05 -6.93 -3.13
CA VAL A 82 11.42 -7.35 -1.75
C VAL A 82 12.79 -7.99 -1.81
N ALA A 83 13.56 -7.91 -0.73
CA ALA A 83 14.93 -8.41 -0.72
C ALA A 83 15.23 -9.15 0.58
N ALA A 84 15.63 -10.42 0.48
CA ALA A 84 15.99 -11.22 1.64
C ALA A 84 16.92 -12.37 1.26
N GLY A 85 17.82 -12.75 2.17
CA GLY A 85 18.68 -13.92 1.98
C GLY A 85 19.57 -13.83 0.72
N GLY A 86 20.08 -12.62 0.45
CA GLY A 86 20.94 -12.33 -0.70
C GLY A 86 20.22 -12.28 -2.05
N LYS A 87 18.88 -12.29 -2.08
CA LYS A 87 18.08 -12.24 -3.31
C LYS A 87 17.14 -11.05 -3.30
N VAL A 88 16.82 -10.55 -4.48
CA VAL A 88 15.74 -9.59 -4.74
C VAL A 88 14.65 -10.29 -5.53
N PHE A 89 13.40 -10.09 -5.14
CA PHE A 89 12.23 -10.66 -5.78
C PHE A 89 11.35 -9.54 -6.32
N VAL A 90 10.93 -9.68 -7.58
CA VAL A 90 10.08 -8.72 -8.26
C VAL A 90 9.19 -9.45 -9.26
N ALA A 91 7.92 -9.05 -9.38
CA ALA A 91 7.00 -9.64 -10.34
C ALA A 91 6.75 -8.69 -11.51
N ARG A 92 6.51 -9.28 -12.69
CA ARG A 92 5.90 -8.63 -13.85
C ARG A 92 4.42 -9.01 -13.84
N PRO A 93 3.51 -8.13 -13.36
CA PRO A 93 2.13 -8.50 -13.09
C PRO A 93 1.42 -9.05 -14.32
N ASP A 94 1.55 -8.37 -15.46
CA ASP A 94 0.85 -8.71 -16.70
C ASP A 94 1.36 -10.00 -17.35
N ALA A 95 2.64 -10.33 -17.10
CA ALA A 95 3.28 -11.56 -17.56
C ALA A 95 3.17 -12.71 -16.54
N HIS A 96 2.47 -12.51 -15.42
CA HIS A 96 2.22 -13.50 -14.36
C HIS A 96 3.49 -14.10 -13.75
N THR A 97 4.63 -13.44 -13.92
CA THR A 97 5.95 -14.03 -13.67
C THR A 97 6.65 -13.32 -12.51
N LEU A 98 7.07 -14.10 -11.52
CA LEU A 98 7.96 -13.69 -10.45
C LEU A 98 9.41 -14.01 -10.81
N TYR A 99 10.30 -13.04 -10.64
CA TYR A 99 11.75 -13.19 -10.79
C TYR A 99 12.42 -13.19 -9.42
N ALA A 100 13.44 -14.05 -9.26
CA ALA A 100 14.42 -13.94 -8.18
C ALA A 100 15.78 -13.64 -8.79
N LEU A 101 16.41 -12.57 -8.32
CA LEU A 101 17.70 -12.11 -8.79
C LEU A 101 18.70 -12.10 -7.63
N ASP A 102 19.97 -12.30 -7.94
CA ASP A 102 21.06 -12.07 -6.99
C ASP A 102 21.09 -10.59 -6.59
N ALA A 103 21.06 -10.29 -5.29
CA ALA A 103 21.00 -8.92 -4.80
C ALA A 103 22.30 -8.12 -5.04
N SER A 104 23.43 -8.81 -5.21
CA SER A 104 24.73 -8.19 -5.40
C SER A 104 25.01 -7.85 -6.87
N SER A 105 24.51 -8.67 -7.80
CA SER A 105 24.84 -8.56 -9.23
C SER A 105 23.65 -8.30 -10.15
N GLY A 106 22.41 -8.44 -9.67
CA GLY A 106 21.20 -8.40 -10.50
C GLY A 106 21.03 -9.60 -11.43
N LYS A 107 21.80 -10.68 -11.27
CA LYS A 107 21.68 -11.86 -12.14
C LYS A 107 20.41 -12.62 -11.80
N THR A 108 19.55 -12.89 -12.78
CA THR A 108 18.39 -13.78 -12.59
C THR A 108 18.86 -15.17 -12.18
N LEU A 109 18.34 -15.65 -11.04
CA LEU A 109 18.63 -16.96 -10.48
C LEU A 109 17.56 -17.97 -10.89
N TRP A 110 16.30 -17.56 -10.84
CA TRP A 110 15.15 -18.35 -11.28
C TRP A 110 13.94 -17.44 -11.54
N GLU A 111 12.96 -17.98 -12.24
CA GLU A 111 11.65 -17.36 -12.48
C GLU A 111 10.53 -18.38 -12.24
N PHE A 112 9.33 -17.89 -11.94
CA PHE A 112 8.13 -18.70 -11.76
C PHE A 112 6.91 -17.99 -12.34
N THR A 113 6.15 -18.69 -13.18
CA THR A 113 4.90 -18.18 -13.77
C THR A 113 3.69 -18.77 -13.07
N ALA A 114 2.87 -17.91 -12.48
CA ALA A 114 1.59 -18.28 -11.85
C ALA A 114 0.48 -18.42 -12.91
N GLY A 115 -0.69 -18.92 -12.50
CA GLY A 115 -1.85 -19.03 -13.38
C GLY A 115 -2.58 -17.71 -13.70
N GLY A 116 -2.14 -16.59 -13.10
CA GLY A 116 -2.74 -15.27 -13.26
C GLY A 116 -1.82 -14.17 -12.74
N ARG A 117 -2.29 -12.92 -12.81
CA ARG A 117 -1.50 -11.74 -12.43
C ARG A 117 -1.01 -11.81 -10.98
N ILE A 118 0.21 -11.32 -10.77
CA ILE A 118 0.85 -11.14 -9.47
C ILE A 118 1.00 -9.64 -9.23
N ASP A 119 -0.01 -9.00 -8.64
CA ASP A 119 -0.09 -7.53 -8.58
C ASP A 119 0.67 -6.90 -7.40
N SER A 120 1.38 -7.68 -6.60
CA SER A 120 2.13 -7.16 -5.45
C SER A 120 3.33 -8.05 -5.11
N PRO A 121 4.27 -7.56 -4.29
CA PRO A 121 5.48 -8.31 -3.97
C PRO A 121 5.21 -9.55 -3.12
N PRO A 122 6.01 -10.62 -3.25
CA PRO A 122 5.86 -11.81 -2.41
C PRO A 122 6.31 -11.54 -0.96
N THR A 123 6.01 -12.48 -0.08
CA THR A 123 6.54 -12.54 1.29
C THR A 123 7.54 -13.67 1.41
N ILE A 124 8.74 -13.35 1.90
CA ILE A 124 9.83 -14.28 2.14
C ILE A 124 9.80 -14.71 3.61
N TYR A 125 9.65 -16.01 3.85
CA TYR A 125 9.52 -16.54 5.20
C TYR A 125 10.20 -17.90 5.32
N GLN A 126 11.24 -18.01 6.17
CA GLN A 126 11.91 -19.29 6.47
C GLN A 126 12.30 -20.12 5.21
N GLY A 127 12.84 -19.47 4.18
CA GLY A 127 13.21 -20.13 2.92
C GLY A 127 12.04 -20.40 1.96
N LEU A 128 10.86 -19.86 2.25
CA LEU A 128 9.67 -19.89 1.40
C LEU A 128 9.42 -18.52 0.76
N VAL A 129 8.74 -18.54 -0.38
CA VAL A 129 8.21 -17.37 -1.10
C VAL A 129 6.71 -17.55 -1.22
N LEU A 130 5.95 -16.69 -0.56
CA LEU A 130 4.49 -16.73 -0.50
C LEU A 130 3.90 -15.59 -1.33
N LEU A 131 3.00 -15.90 -2.27
CA LEU A 131 2.36 -14.89 -3.12
C LEU A 131 0.92 -15.26 -3.47
N GLY A 132 0.05 -14.26 -3.55
CA GLY A 132 -1.31 -14.37 -4.10
C GLY A 132 -1.34 -14.05 -5.60
N SER A 133 -2.30 -14.64 -6.30
CA SER A 133 -2.52 -14.43 -7.73
C SER A 133 -4.00 -14.22 -8.06
N LYS A 134 -4.24 -13.49 -9.16
CA LYS A 134 -5.59 -13.21 -9.67
C LYS A 134 -6.32 -14.43 -10.21
N ASP A 135 -5.65 -15.56 -10.37
CA ASP A 135 -6.29 -16.87 -10.65
C ASP A 135 -7.06 -17.45 -9.44
N GLY A 136 -7.09 -16.74 -8.30
CA GLY A 136 -7.79 -17.15 -7.09
C GLY A 136 -6.99 -18.12 -6.23
N ARG A 137 -5.67 -18.22 -6.47
CA ARG A 137 -4.77 -19.08 -5.71
C ARG A 137 -3.71 -18.30 -4.95
N ALA A 138 -3.29 -18.90 -3.84
CA ALA A 138 -2.04 -18.59 -3.16
C ALA A 138 -0.99 -19.64 -3.55
N TYR A 139 0.25 -19.21 -3.73
CA TYR A 139 1.38 -20.03 -4.10
C TYR A 139 2.47 -19.94 -3.03
N CYS A 140 3.14 -21.06 -2.80
CA CYS A 140 4.33 -21.16 -1.98
C CYS A 140 5.45 -21.82 -2.77
N LEU A 141 6.57 -21.13 -2.91
CA LEU A 141 7.76 -21.59 -3.62
C LEU A 141 8.93 -21.72 -2.65
N ARG A 142 9.87 -22.60 -2.98
CA ARG A 142 11.16 -22.65 -2.28
C ARG A 142 12.03 -21.49 -2.75
N ALA A 143 12.52 -20.66 -1.82
CA ALA A 143 13.27 -19.44 -2.15
C ALA A 143 14.62 -19.71 -2.85
N SER A 144 15.19 -20.89 -2.69
CA SER A 144 16.48 -21.24 -3.28
C SER A 144 16.42 -21.44 -4.80
N ASP A 145 15.33 -22.01 -5.31
CA ASP A 145 15.26 -22.50 -6.71
C ASP A 145 13.90 -22.25 -7.40
N GLY A 146 12.95 -21.58 -6.73
CA GLY A 146 11.64 -21.25 -7.29
C GLY A 146 10.70 -22.44 -7.42
N ARG A 147 11.07 -23.65 -6.95
CA ARG A 147 10.22 -24.83 -7.11
C ARG A 147 8.97 -24.73 -6.23
N LEU A 148 7.82 -25.06 -6.82
CA LEU A 148 6.52 -25.06 -6.16
C LEU A 148 6.51 -26.04 -4.97
N VAL A 149 6.29 -25.50 -3.77
CA VAL A 149 6.03 -26.28 -2.55
C VAL A 149 4.56 -26.65 -2.53
N TRP A 150 3.65 -25.68 -2.57
CA TRP A 150 2.21 -25.91 -2.66
C TRP A 150 1.50 -24.76 -3.37
N ARG A 151 0.30 -25.02 -3.89
CA ARG A 151 -0.68 -23.99 -4.25
C ARG A 151 -2.03 -24.28 -3.60
N PHE A 152 -2.72 -23.23 -3.19
CA PHE A 152 -3.97 -23.30 -2.45
C PHE A 152 -5.07 -22.51 -3.17
N LEU A 153 -6.19 -23.16 -3.49
CA LEU A 153 -7.37 -22.51 -4.07
C LEU A 153 -8.18 -21.81 -2.98
N ALA A 154 -8.00 -20.50 -2.86
CA ALA A 154 -8.72 -19.66 -1.92
C ALA A 154 -10.11 -19.28 -2.44
N ALA A 155 -10.30 -19.22 -3.75
CA ALA A 155 -11.62 -19.02 -4.35
C ALA A 155 -12.59 -20.15 -3.92
N PRO A 156 -13.86 -19.84 -3.60
CA PRO A 156 -14.85 -20.85 -3.24
C PRO A 156 -15.25 -21.76 -4.41
N ALA A 157 -15.19 -21.27 -5.64
CA ALA A 157 -15.56 -21.98 -6.87
C ALA A 157 -14.75 -21.45 -8.07
N ASP A 158 -14.70 -22.21 -9.17
CA ASP A 158 -14.16 -21.71 -10.45
C ASP A 158 -15.21 -20.84 -11.14
N ARG A 159 -15.04 -19.53 -11.01
CA ARG A 159 -15.81 -18.52 -11.74
C ARG A 159 -14.87 -17.42 -12.14
N ARG A 160 -14.94 -17.00 -13.40
CA ARG A 160 -13.98 -16.08 -14.00
C ARG A 160 -14.66 -14.87 -14.62
N ILE A 161 -13.94 -13.76 -14.67
CA ILE A 161 -14.34 -12.50 -15.30
C ILE A 161 -13.21 -11.92 -16.13
N GLY A 162 -13.57 -11.10 -17.13
CA GLY A 162 -12.61 -10.21 -17.80
C GLY A 162 -12.31 -9.00 -16.92
N SER A 163 -11.02 -8.68 -16.76
CA SER A 163 -10.52 -7.56 -15.96
C SER A 163 -9.20 -7.09 -16.58
N PHE A 164 -9.13 -5.83 -17.00
CA PHE A 164 -7.95 -5.25 -17.69
C PHE A 164 -7.41 -6.14 -18.83
N ASP A 165 -8.30 -6.55 -19.74
CA ASP A 165 -8.01 -7.44 -20.88
C ASP A 165 -7.46 -8.84 -20.51
N GLN A 166 -7.61 -9.24 -19.24
CA GLN A 166 -7.20 -10.56 -18.76
C GLN A 166 -8.37 -11.32 -18.13
N ILE A 167 -8.27 -12.65 -18.12
CA ILE A 167 -9.22 -13.51 -17.42
C ILE A 167 -8.70 -13.77 -16.01
N GLU A 168 -9.52 -13.44 -15.01
CA GLU A 168 -9.20 -13.59 -13.60
C GLU A 168 -10.31 -14.32 -12.85
N SER A 169 -10.00 -14.87 -11.68
CA SER A 169 -11.02 -15.35 -10.73
C SER A 169 -11.92 -14.21 -10.27
N VAL A 170 -13.19 -14.51 -10.04
CA VAL A 170 -14.12 -13.62 -9.31
C VAL A 170 -13.66 -13.37 -7.87
N TRP A 171 -12.93 -14.31 -7.29
CA TRP A 171 -12.28 -14.20 -5.97
C TRP A 171 -10.76 -14.21 -6.11
N PRO A 172 -10.16 -13.11 -6.61
CA PRO A 172 -8.72 -13.01 -6.77
C PRO A 172 -8.07 -12.97 -5.39
N VAL A 173 -6.93 -13.64 -5.23
CA VAL A 173 -6.12 -13.47 -4.03
C VAL A 173 -5.39 -12.15 -4.13
N HIS A 174 -5.67 -11.22 -3.21
CA HIS A 174 -4.95 -9.94 -3.17
C HIS A 174 -3.53 -10.20 -2.69
N GLY A 175 -2.55 -9.84 -3.52
CA GLY A 175 -1.27 -10.54 -3.60
C GLY A 175 -0.52 -10.75 -2.27
N SER A 176 0.14 -9.74 -1.68
CA SER A 176 1.20 -9.93 -0.68
C SER A 176 0.65 -10.64 0.56
N ILE A 177 1.02 -11.92 0.73
CA ILE A 177 0.55 -12.77 1.81
C ILE A 177 1.17 -12.28 3.12
N LEU A 178 0.34 -11.93 4.09
CA LEU A 178 0.81 -11.46 5.39
C LEU A 178 1.26 -12.66 6.22
N VAL A 179 2.48 -12.66 6.75
CA VAL A 179 2.91 -13.66 7.73
C VAL A 179 3.04 -13.00 9.09
N ASP A 180 2.31 -13.53 10.07
CA ASP A 180 2.33 -13.09 11.47
C ASP A 180 2.26 -14.32 12.39
N HIS A 181 3.22 -14.46 13.31
CA HIS A 181 3.32 -15.57 14.28
C HIS A 181 3.13 -16.97 13.64
N ASP A 182 3.95 -17.28 12.62
CA ASP A 182 3.92 -18.55 11.88
C ASP A 182 2.60 -18.86 11.14
N VAL A 183 1.75 -17.87 10.90
CA VAL A 183 0.52 -18.02 10.10
C VAL A 183 0.57 -17.13 8.87
N ALA A 184 0.32 -17.72 7.69
CA ALA A 184 0.18 -17.02 6.43
C ALA A 184 -1.29 -16.64 6.17
N TYR A 185 -1.59 -15.36 6.28
CA TYR A 185 -2.91 -14.77 6.07
C TYR A 185 -3.09 -14.23 4.65
N LEU A 186 -4.25 -14.51 4.07
CA LEU A 186 -4.61 -14.08 2.71
C LEU A 186 -6.11 -13.81 2.59
N THR A 187 -6.47 -12.99 1.61
CA THR A 187 -7.85 -12.65 1.27
C THR A 187 -8.13 -13.01 -0.19
N ALA A 188 -9.32 -13.56 -0.47
CA ALA A 188 -9.80 -13.88 -1.81
C ALA A 188 -11.20 -13.29 -2.03
N GLY A 189 -11.32 -12.35 -2.97
CA GLY A 189 -12.54 -11.57 -3.17
C GLY A 189 -12.23 -10.12 -3.52
N ARG A 190 -13.26 -9.38 -3.97
CA ARG A 190 -13.13 -7.95 -4.32
C ARG A 190 -13.80 -7.04 -3.30
N SER A 191 -14.98 -7.41 -2.83
CA SER A 191 -15.79 -6.60 -1.92
C SER A 191 -16.60 -7.50 -1.00
N THR A 192 -16.88 -7.05 0.22
CA THR A 192 -17.80 -7.75 1.13
C THR A 192 -19.23 -7.81 0.59
N TYR A 193 -19.59 -6.96 -0.38
CA TYR A 193 -20.94 -6.91 -0.96
C TYR A 193 -21.12 -7.76 -2.24
N LEU A 194 -20.04 -8.27 -2.82
CA LEU A 194 -20.06 -8.90 -4.14
C LEU A 194 -19.70 -10.38 -4.04
N ASP A 195 -20.38 -11.20 -4.84
CA ASP A 195 -20.03 -12.60 -5.08
C ASP A 195 -19.82 -13.44 -3.79
N GLY A 196 -20.65 -13.23 -2.76
CA GLY A 196 -20.52 -13.98 -1.50
C GLY A 196 -19.38 -13.51 -0.59
N GLY A 197 -18.84 -12.32 -0.85
CA GLY A 197 -17.92 -11.63 0.06
C GLY A 197 -16.44 -11.92 -0.17
N ILE A 198 -15.64 -11.66 0.87
CA ILE A 198 -14.19 -11.86 0.88
C ILE A 198 -13.87 -13.05 1.77
N HIS A 199 -13.32 -14.10 1.19
CA HIS A 199 -12.83 -15.26 1.91
C HIS A 199 -11.48 -14.94 2.55
N VAL A 200 -11.32 -15.21 3.84
CA VAL A 200 -10.07 -14.98 4.56
C VAL A 200 -9.57 -16.30 5.12
N TYR A 201 -8.30 -16.60 4.89
CA TYR A 201 -7.65 -17.83 5.37
C TYR A 201 -6.41 -17.48 6.16
N GLY A 202 -6.14 -18.26 7.22
CA GLY A 202 -4.83 -18.37 7.83
C GLY A 202 -4.31 -19.80 7.62
N LEU A 203 -3.17 -19.90 6.93
CA LEU A 203 -2.55 -21.16 6.55
C LEU A 203 -1.25 -21.37 7.30
N GLU A 204 -0.87 -22.63 7.51
CA GLU A 204 0.49 -22.99 7.92
C GLU A 204 1.44 -22.76 6.72
N PRO A 205 2.45 -21.88 6.82
CA PRO A 205 3.27 -21.48 5.67
C PRO A 205 3.94 -22.63 4.93
N ALA A 206 4.47 -23.62 5.64
CA ALA A 206 5.24 -24.72 5.06
C ALA A 206 4.37 -25.75 4.31
N THR A 207 3.11 -25.92 4.72
CA THR A 207 2.25 -27.01 4.23
C THR A 207 1.02 -26.53 3.48
N GLY A 208 0.61 -25.27 3.65
CA GLY A 208 -0.65 -24.74 3.12
C GLY A 208 -1.88 -25.30 3.85
N LYS A 209 -1.70 -25.97 4.99
CA LYS A 209 -2.80 -26.47 5.82
C LYS A 209 -3.63 -25.30 6.34
N ILE A 210 -4.96 -25.40 6.24
CA ILE A 210 -5.88 -24.43 6.82
C ILE A 210 -5.78 -24.54 8.35
N LEU A 211 -5.40 -23.43 8.99
CA LEU A 211 -5.43 -23.29 10.45
C LEU A 211 -6.72 -22.58 10.89
N ARG A 212 -7.19 -21.64 10.07
CA ARG A 212 -8.36 -20.80 10.34
C ARG A 212 -8.94 -20.27 9.04
N LYS A 213 -10.25 -20.03 9.02
CA LYS A 213 -10.95 -19.43 7.88
C LYS A 213 -12.18 -18.65 8.32
N MET A 214 -12.55 -17.63 7.56
CA MET A 214 -13.83 -16.93 7.69
C MET A 214 -14.28 -16.38 6.33
N VAL A 215 -15.49 -15.82 6.29
CA VAL A 215 -15.97 -15.01 5.17
C VAL A 215 -16.42 -13.66 5.71
N LEU A 216 -15.90 -12.58 5.12
CA LEU A 216 -16.38 -11.21 5.35
C LEU A 216 -17.45 -10.88 4.31
N GLU A 217 -18.71 -10.88 4.71
CA GLU A 217 -19.86 -10.63 3.86
C GLU A 217 -20.76 -9.53 4.43
N GLY A 218 -21.28 -8.68 3.55
CA GLY A 218 -22.20 -7.59 3.88
C GLY A 218 -21.53 -6.43 4.65
N PRO A 219 -22.30 -5.75 5.53
CA PRO A 219 -23.70 -6.03 5.88
C PRO A 219 -24.66 -5.78 4.72
N HIS A 220 -25.76 -6.54 4.63
CA HIS A 220 -26.81 -6.33 3.63
C HIS A 220 -28.05 -5.72 4.28
N HIS A 221 -28.20 -4.40 4.15
CA HIS A 221 -29.32 -3.68 4.75
C HIS A 221 -30.64 -3.96 4.03
N LYS A 222 -31.73 -4.08 4.81
CA LYS A 222 -33.10 -4.05 4.26
C LYS A 222 -33.57 -2.59 4.23
N VAL A 223 -33.95 -2.11 3.05
CA VAL A 223 -34.62 -0.80 2.88
C VAL A 223 -36.05 -0.95 3.43
N PRO A 224 -36.57 -0.05 4.28
CA PRO A 224 -36.15 1.35 4.51
C PRO A 224 -35.45 1.64 5.85
N ASP A 225 -35.18 0.64 6.69
CA ASP A 225 -35.03 0.84 8.15
C ASP A 225 -33.70 1.46 8.63
N THR A 226 -32.76 1.76 7.72
CA THR A 226 -31.47 2.35 8.12
C THR A 226 -31.01 3.39 7.12
N ARG A 227 -30.92 4.65 7.56
CA ARG A 227 -30.16 5.68 6.87
C ARG A 227 -28.69 5.47 7.22
N GLU A 228 -27.90 4.96 6.29
CA GLU A 228 -26.44 4.98 6.43
C GLU A 228 -25.97 6.43 6.60
N LEU A 229 -25.02 6.64 7.52
CA LEU A 229 -24.36 7.93 7.67
C LEU A 229 -23.61 8.23 6.37
N ALA A 230 -23.85 9.39 5.77
CA ALA A 230 -23.45 9.73 4.39
C ALA A 230 -21.94 9.68 4.07
N PHE A 231 -21.09 9.28 5.01
CA PHE A 231 -19.62 9.21 4.88
C PHE A 231 -19.00 7.94 5.46
N PHE A 232 -19.82 6.95 5.82
CA PHE A 232 -19.37 5.72 6.45
C PHE A 232 -19.97 4.51 5.71
N VAL A 233 -19.11 3.70 5.10
CA VAL A 233 -19.49 2.42 4.50
C VAL A 233 -19.03 1.32 5.44
N THR A 234 -19.96 0.47 5.87
CA THR A 234 -19.70 -0.60 6.84
C THR A 234 -18.99 -1.81 6.24
N GLY A 235 -19.12 -2.04 4.93
CA GLY A 235 -18.38 -3.08 4.22
C GLY A 235 -16.97 -2.65 3.86
N ALA A 236 -16.26 -3.49 3.11
CA ALA A 236 -14.90 -3.19 2.68
C ALA A 236 -14.59 -3.79 1.31
N ASN A 237 -13.64 -3.18 0.62
CA ASN A 237 -12.95 -3.84 -0.48
C ASN A 237 -11.77 -4.63 0.08
N SER A 238 -11.39 -5.69 -0.64
CA SER A 238 -10.18 -6.42 -0.32
C SER A 238 -8.95 -5.53 -0.48
N ASP A 239 -7.88 -5.85 0.24
CA ASP A 239 -6.61 -5.13 0.21
C ASP A 239 -5.49 -6.02 0.78
N VAL A 240 -4.24 -5.54 0.71
CA VAL A 240 -3.11 -6.14 1.42
C VAL A 240 -3.34 -6.01 2.92
N LEU A 241 -3.20 -7.13 3.64
CA LEU A 241 -3.40 -7.17 5.09
C LEU A 241 -2.22 -6.53 5.85
N VAL A 242 -2.55 -5.93 6.99
CA VAL A 242 -1.62 -5.34 7.96
C VAL A 242 -1.77 -6.07 9.30
N SER A 243 -0.67 -6.33 10.03
CA SER A 243 -0.70 -6.81 11.42
C SER A 243 0.08 -5.86 12.32
N GLU A 244 -0.60 -5.35 13.35
CA GLU A 244 -0.01 -4.46 14.35
C GLU A 244 -0.81 -4.56 15.66
N GLY A 245 -0.14 -4.38 16.80
CA GLY A 245 -0.81 -4.38 18.11
C GLY A 245 -1.57 -5.68 18.46
N GLY A 246 -1.23 -6.81 17.84
CA GLY A 246 -1.90 -8.11 18.06
C GLY A 246 -3.16 -8.35 17.23
N TYR A 247 -3.47 -7.46 16.28
CA TYR A 247 -4.64 -7.56 15.41
C TYR A 247 -4.24 -7.62 13.95
N LEU A 248 -5.16 -8.13 13.12
CA LEU A 248 -5.07 -8.07 11.67
C LEU A 248 -6.02 -7.00 11.16
N TYR A 249 -5.62 -6.30 10.11
CA TYR A 249 -6.39 -5.22 9.52
C TYR A 249 -6.53 -5.41 8.01
N MET A 250 -7.73 -5.11 7.50
CA MET A 250 -8.03 -4.99 6.08
C MET A 250 -8.76 -3.66 5.87
N ARG A 251 -8.02 -2.63 5.48
CA ARG A 251 -8.50 -1.24 5.56
C ARG A 251 -9.05 -0.97 6.97
N GLN A 252 -10.24 -0.39 7.09
CA GLN A 252 -10.87 -0.09 8.38
C GLN A 252 -11.42 -1.32 9.13
N LYS A 253 -11.33 -2.54 8.57
CA LYS A 253 -11.74 -3.77 9.26
C LYS A 253 -10.65 -4.22 10.22
N LYS A 254 -11.03 -4.48 11.47
CA LYS A 254 -10.16 -5.03 12.52
C LYS A 254 -10.56 -6.46 12.84
N LEU A 255 -9.58 -7.35 12.92
CA LEU A 255 -9.75 -8.78 13.16
C LEU A 255 -8.82 -9.23 14.29
N THR A 256 -9.28 -10.17 15.12
CA THR A 256 -8.35 -10.97 15.92
C THR A 256 -7.51 -11.87 15.01
N ARG A 257 -6.38 -12.37 15.51
CA ARG A 257 -5.58 -13.36 14.78
C ARG A 257 -6.39 -14.61 14.43
N ASP A 258 -7.38 -14.98 15.23
CA ASP A 258 -8.29 -16.11 15.02
C ASP A 258 -9.42 -15.81 14.02
N LEU A 259 -9.31 -14.72 13.25
CA LEU A 259 -10.27 -14.31 12.23
C LEU A 259 -11.67 -14.02 12.77
N GLN A 260 -11.74 -13.36 13.94
CA GLN A 260 -12.99 -12.80 14.45
C GLN A 260 -13.01 -11.29 14.20
N GLU A 261 -14.06 -10.79 13.54
CA GLU A 261 -14.22 -9.35 13.27
C GLU A 261 -14.57 -8.60 14.56
N ILE A 262 -13.79 -7.57 14.86
CA ILE A 262 -14.07 -6.61 15.91
C ILE A 262 -14.69 -5.39 15.24
N LYS A 263 -15.97 -5.12 15.53
CA LYS A 263 -16.65 -3.96 14.98
C LYS A 263 -16.03 -2.68 15.57
N PRO A 264 -15.76 -1.67 14.73
CA PRO A 264 -15.16 -0.44 15.22
C PRO A 264 -16.16 0.33 16.09
N GLU A 265 -15.65 1.01 17.12
CA GLU A 265 -16.45 1.90 17.96
C GLU A 265 -16.72 3.20 17.18
N ILE A 266 -17.99 3.60 17.05
CA ILE A 266 -18.35 4.88 16.44
C ILE A 266 -18.24 5.98 17.49
N LEU A 267 -17.33 6.91 17.25
CA LEU A 267 -16.94 7.96 18.19
C LEU A 267 -17.77 9.24 18.04
N SER A 268 -18.43 9.43 16.90
CA SER A 268 -19.25 10.63 16.66
C SER A 268 -20.47 10.34 15.81
N SER A 269 -21.45 11.25 15.87
CA SER A 269 -22.67 11.24 15.02
C SER A 269 -22.38 11.31 13.50
N LYS A 270 -21.10 11.42 13.13
CA LYS A 270 -20.61 11.67 11.78
C LYS A 270 -19.86 10.48 11.20
N GLY A 271 -19.79 9.38 11.96
CA GLY A 271 -19.18 8.13 11.54
C GLY A 271 -17.67 8.09 11.76
N GLU A 272 -17.12 8.97 12.60
CA GLU A 272 -15.75 8.77 13.12
C GLU A 272 -15.71 7.42 13.81
N ALA A 273 -14.64 6.67 13.57
CA ALA A 273 -14.53 5.33 14.12
C ALA A 273 -13.14 5.04 14.68
N ASP A 274 -13.09 4.37 15.83
CA ASP A 274 -11.88 3.71 16.32
C ASP A 274 -11.67 2.42 15.51
N VAL A 275 -10.72 2.47 14.58
CA VAL A 275 -10.37 1.34 13.71
C VAL A 275 -9.14 0.59 14.21
N GLY A 276 -8.57 0.98 15.37
CA GLY A 276 -7.28 0.52 15.87
C GLY A 276 -6.10 1.19 15.15
N LEU A 277 -4.97 1.35 15.84
CA LEU A 277 -3.79 1.99 15.26
C LEU A 277 -3.12 1.06 14.24
N HIS A 278 -3.13 1.46 12.97
CA HIS A 278 -2.45 0.77 11.87
C HIS A 278 -2.30 1.69 10.66
N ILE A 279 -1.54 1.25 9.65
CA ILE A 279 -1.50 1.89 8.34
C ILE A 279 -2.68 1.43 7.50
N PHE A 280 -3.39 2.36 6.87
CA PHE A 280 -4.43 2.06 5.90
C PHE A 280 -4.52 3.13 4.80
N SER A 281 -5.18 2.79 3.70
CA SER A 281 -5.46 3.70 2.57
C SER A 281 -6.96 3.71 2.28
N THR A 282 -7.49 4.85 1.81
CA THR A 282 -8.89 4.95 1.39
C THR A 282 -9.20 4.14 0.13
N SER A 283 -8.25 3.98 -0.78
CA SER A 283 -8.44 3.27 -2.05
C SER A 283 -7.71 1.94 -2.13
N GLY A 284 -6.77 1.68 -1.22
CA GLY A 284 -5.99 0.45 -1.12
C GLY A 284 -4.50 0.74 -1.08
N LEU A 285 -3.70 -0.16 -0.51
CA LEU A 285 -2.25 0.04 -0.39
C LEU A 285 -1.53 -0.09 -1.75
N LEU A 286 -2.15 -0.71 -2.74
CA LEU A 286 -1.59 -0.89 -4.08
C LEU A 286 -2.14 0.10 -5.12
N ASP A 287 -3.02 1.03 -4.72
CA ASP A 287 -3.60 1.99 -5.65
C ASP A 287 -2.65 3.16 -5.92
N SER A 288 -2.18 3.24 -7.16
CA SER A 288 -1.28 4.28 -7.66
C SER A 288 -2.00 5.47 -8.32
N SER A 289 -3.33 5.55 -8.26
CA SER A 289 -4.13 6.57 -8.96
C SER A 289 -3.89 8.00 -8.49
N TRP A 290 -3.42 8.18 -7.24
CA TRP A 290 -3.08 9.49 -6.67
C TRP A 290 -4.20 10.55 -6.79
N TYR A 291 -5.45 10.10 -6.82
CA TYR A 291 -6.63 10.95 -6.78
C TYR A 291 -6.67 11.80 -5.51
N ASN A 292 -7.28 12.99 -5.57
CA ASN A 292 -7.21 13.98 -4.47
C ASN A 292 -7.89 13.58 -3.15
N ARG A 293 -8.50 12.39 -3.10
CA ARG A 293 -9.09 11.77 -1.90
C ARG A 293 -8.59 10.33 -1.69
N THR A 294 -7.52 9.96 -2.39
CA THR A 294 -6.74 8.76 -2.09
C THR A 294 -5.54 9.18 -1.26
N PHE A 295 -5.56 8.76 0.00
CA PHE A 295 -4.49 9.04 0.94
C PHE A 295 -4.35 7.86 1.90
N TRP A 296 -3.11 7.72 2.35
CA TRP A 296 -2.68 6.82 3.38
C TRP A 296 -2.79 7.53 4.72
N MET A 297 -3.00 6.76 5.77
CA MET A 297 -2.98 7.22 7.15
C MET A 297 -2.27 6.20 8.03
N TYR A 298 -1.53 6.67 9.02
CA TYR A 298 -1.22 5.90 10.22
C TYR A 298 -2.04 6.51 11.35
N SER A 299 -3.10 5.83 11.81
CA SER A 299 -4.05 6.44 12.75
C SER A 299 -4.87 5.37 13.45
N LYS A 300 -5.25 5.64 14.69
CA LYS A 300 -6.26 4.86 15.40
C LYS A 300 -7.67 5.27 14.97
N ARG A 301 -7.85 6.54 14.61
CA ARG A 301 -9.13 7.14 14.24
C ARG A 301 -9.29 7.22 12.73
N TRP A 302 -10.43 6.73 12.24
CA TRP A 302 -10.88 6.92 10.86
C TRP A 302 -11.83 8.12 10.78
N PRO A 303 -11.42 9.24 10.14
CA PRO A 303 -12.21 10.47 10.13
C PRO A 303 -13.35 10.50 9.10
N GLY A 304 -13.48 9.46 8.27
CA GLY A 304 -14.35 9.47 7.10
C GLY A 304 -13.68 10.05 5.85
N PHE A 305 -14.26 9.76 4.70
CA PHE A 305 -13.65 9.95 3.37
C PHE A 305 -13.24 11.40 3.05
N GLN A 306 -14.00 12.39 3.53
CA GLN A 306 -13.80 13.80 3.13
C GLN A 306 -12.80 14.56 4.00
N LEU A 307 -12.40 14.00 5.13
CA LEU A 307 -11.93 14.82 6.25
C LEU A 307 -10.46 14.59 6.62
N ALA A 308 -9.81 13.55 6.10
CA ALA A 308 -8.42 13.29 6.49
C ALA A 308 -7.37 14.19 5.79
N ASN A 309 -7.74 15.04 4.82
CA ASN A 309 -6.74 15.87 4.13
C ASN A 309 -6.03 16.90 5.04
N GLN A 310 -6.58 17.22 6.21
CA GLN A 310 -5.91 18.10 7.19
C GLN A 310 -5.43 17.34 8.42
N ALA A 311 -5.63 16.02 8.47
CA ALA A 311 -5.19 15.18 9.56
C ALA A 311 -3.64 15.11 9.63
N PRO A 312 -3.07 14.97 10.84
CA PRO A 312 -1.70 14.52 10.98
C PRO A 312 -1.55 13.10 10.42
N LYS A 313 -0.31 12.72 10.07
CA LYS A 313 0.03 11.37 9.58
C LYS A 313 -0.81 10.90 8.40
N SER A 314 -1.25 11.83 7.54
CA SER A 314 -1.99 11.53 6.31
C SER A 314 -1.32 12.12 5.07
N GLY A 315 -1.30 11.39 3.97
CA GLY A 315 -0.63 11.84 2.74
C GLY A 315 -0.85 10.88 1.58
N GLN A 316 -0.29 11.17 0.41
CA GLN A 316 -0.39 10.29 -0.77
C GLN A 316 0.47 9.03 -0.61
N LEU A 317 1.54 9.13 0.18
CA LEU A 317 2.39 8.03 0.60
C LEU A 317 2.97 8.40 1.97
N LEU A 318 3.21 7.39 2.80
CA LEU A 318 3.88 7.57 4.09
C LEU A 318 4.81 6.39 4.39
N VAL A 319 5.73 6.57 5.32
CA VAL A 319 6.53 5.54 6.00
C VAL A 319 6.61 5.89 7.48
N ARG A 320 6.83 4.92 8.36
CA ARG A 320 6.88 5.18 9.81
C ARG A 320 7.94 4.36 10.53
N ASP A 321 8.64 4.99 11.44
CA ASP A 321 9.44 4.31 12.45
C ASP A 321 8.66 4.21 13.77
N GLU A 322 9.34 3.87 14.86
CA GLU A 322 8.72 3.73 16.18
C GLU A 322 8.16 5.04 16.74
N GLU A 323 8.74 6.18 16.39
CA GLU A 323 8.44 7.49 16.98
C GLU A 323 7.69 8.41 16.03
N LYS A 324 7.97 8.34 14.73
CA LYS A 324 7.51 9.29 13.72
C LYS A 324 6.93 8.61 12.49
N THR A 325 5.98 9.31 11.88
CA THR A 325 5.46 9.05 10.54
C THR A 325 5.94 10.16 9.60
N TYR A 326 6.51 9.76 8.48
CA TYR A 326 6.95 10.63 7.40
C TYR A 326 5.97 10.49 6.25
N ALA A 327 5.44 11.59 5.73
CA ALA A 327 4.43 11.54 4.69
C ALA A 327 4.63 12.63 3.65
N VAL A 328 4.20 12.36 2.43
CA VAL A 328 4.13 13.36 1.36
C VAL A 328 2.69 13.81 1.15
N ARG A 329 2.48 15.13 1.08
CA ARG A 329 1.21 15.74 0.71
C ARG A 329 1.34 16.54 -0.59
N VAL A 330 0.55 16.14 -1.56
CA VAL A 330 0.48 16.74 -2.90
C VAL A 330 -0.68 17.73 -2.98
N PHE A 331 -1.80 17.40 -2.33
CA PHE A 331 -2.99 18.24 -2.28
C PHE A 331 -3.01 19.09 -1.01
N TYR A 332 -2.06 20.01 -0.92
CA TYR A 332 -1.83 20.84 0.27
C TYR A 332 -2.72 22.08 0.33
N ARG A 333 -3.27 22.55 -0.80
CA ARG A 333 -4.28 23.63 -0.84
C ARG A 333 -5.68 23.02 -0.91
N ARG A 334 -6.69 23.79 -0.50
CA ARG A 334 -8.10 23.37 -0.53
C ARG A 334 -8.98 24.49 -1.04
N ASN A 335 -9.95 24.17 -1.88
CA ASN A 335 -11.04 25.07 -2.27
C ASN A 335 -12.36 24.46 -1.83
N VAL A 336 -12.93 24.98 -0.74
CA VAL A 336 -14.17 24.47 -0.11
C VAL A 336 -14.04 22.96 0.19
N HIS A 337 -14.53 22.04 -0.64
CA HIS A 337 -14.44 20.59 -0.43
C HIS A 337 -13.29 19.89 -1.18
N SER A 338 -12.61 20.58 -2.08
CA SER A 338 -11.72 19.94 -3.05
C SER A 338 -10.26 20.23 -2.70
N PRO A 339 -9.48 19.22 -2.32
CA PRO A 339 -8.03 19.33 -2.27
C PRO A 339 -7.51 19.65 -3.69
N MET A 340 -6.57 20.60 -3.76
CA MET A 340 -6.03 21.15 -5.00
C MET A 340 -4.53 20.89 -5.08
N PHE A 341 -4.07 20.63 -6.29
CA PHE A 341 -2.66 20.45 -6.63
C PHE A 341 -2.24 21.54 -7.62
N PHE A 342 -1.06 22.13 -7.41
CA PHE A 342 -0.49 23.15 -8.28
C PHE A 342 0.94 22.74 -8.67
N PRO A 343 1.11 21.98 -9.77
CA PRO A 343 2.44 21.56 -10.21
C PRO A 343 3.32 22.77 -10.52
N ALA A 344 4.63 22.59 -10.34
CA ALA A 344 5.68 23.57 -10.61
C ALA A 344 5.55 24.92 -9.85
N LYS A 345 4.84 24.92 -8.71
CA LYS A 345 4.74 26.10 -7.82
C LYS A 345 5.49 25.90 -6.51
N GLU A 346 4.85 25.29 -5.52
CA GLU A 346 5.45 25.05 -4.20
C GLU A 346 6.16 23.69 -4.10
N GLY A 347 5.89 22.76 -5.01
CA GLY A 347 6.41 21.40 -4.95
C GLY A 347 5.56 20.47 -4.08
N TYR A 348 6.18 19.40 -3.60
CA TYR A 348 5.56 18.34 -2.82
C TYR A 348 5.96 18.48 -1.36
N LEU A 349 4.98 18.62 -0.48
CA LEU A 349 5.21 18.81 0.95
C LEU A 349 5.59 17.48 1.60
N LEU A 350 6.86 17.30 1.92
CA LEU A 350 7.35 16.21 2.76
C LEU A 350 7.35 16.69 4.22
N PHE A 351 6.87 15.88 5.15
CA PHE A 351 6.83 16.25 6.56
C PHE A 351 6.95 15.04 7.48
N ALA A 352 7.31 15.29 8.73
CA ALA A 352 7.30 14.28 9.80
C ALA A 352 6.38 14.68 10.93
N ASP A 353 5.64 13.70 11.45
CA ASP A 353 4.74 13.83 12.59
C ASP A 353 5.12 12.81 13.66
N LEU A 354 4.96 13.17 14.93
CA LEU A 354 5.01 12.18 16.01
C LEU A 354 3.87 11.19 15.85
N ASN A 355 4.15 9.89 16.06
CA ASN A 355 3.16 8.83 16.01
C ASN A 355 2.03 9.04 17.04
N THR A 356 2.28 9.78 18.12
CA THR A 356 1.28 10.18 19.13
C THR A 356 0.28 11.23 18.67
N ASN A 357 0.55 11.94 17.57
CA ASN A 357 -0.31 13.03 17.09
C ASN A 357 -1.51 12.49 16.32
N GLU A 358 -2.59 12.14 17.01
CA GLU A 358 -3.81 11.60 16.42
C GLU A 358 -4.70 12.70 15.78
N PRO A 359 -5.43 12.38 14.70
CA PRO A 359 -6.46 13.27 14.19
C PRO A 359 -7.56 13.48 15.23
N GLN A 360 -8.14 14.68 15.16
CA GLN A 360 -9.25 15.08 16.02
C GLN A 360 -10.30 15.83 15.21
N ILE A 361 -11.54 15.73 15.66
CA ILE A 361 -12.65 16.55 15.17
C ILE A 361 -12.71 17.85 15.97
N VAL A 362 -12.62 18.99 15.29
CA VAL A 362 -12.92 20.29 15.87
C VAL A 362 -14.38 20.33 16.34
N GLY A 363 -14.57 20.66 17.62
CA GLY A 363 -15.89 20.84 18.24
C GLY A 363 -16.42 19.64 19.00
N GLU A 364 -15.80 18.46 18.90
CA GLU A 364 -16.18 17.29 19.71
C GLU A 364 -15.58 17.36 21.13
N PRO A 365 -16.21 16.75 22.14
CA PRO A 365 -15.69 16.74 23.51
C PRO A 365 -14.24 16.23 23.58
N GLY A 366 -13.37 17.02 24.23
CA GLY A 366 -11.94 16.70 24.36
C GLY A 366 -11.08 17.08 23.15
N ALA A 367 -11.65 17.66 22.10
CA ALA A 367 -10.88 18.20 20.99
C ALA A 367 -10.06 19.43 21.43
N ARG A 368 -8.78 19.45 21.05
CA ARG A 368 -7.87 20.58 21.28
C ARG A 368 -8.04 21.63 20.19
N THR A 369 -7.63 22.86 20.47
CA THR A 369 -7.63 23.95 19.47
C THR A 369 -6.84 23.55 18.22
N PRO A 370 -7.42 23.69 17.02
CA PRO A 370 -6.75 23.31 15.78
C PRO A 370 -5.61 24.27 15.43
N LEU A 371 -4.55 23.76 14.79
CA LEU A 371 -3.45 24.58 14.28
C LEU A 371 -3.59 24.86 12.79
N ARG A 372 -3.26 26.09 12.39
CA ARG A 372 -3.06 26.45 10.98
C ARG A 372 -1.72 25.88 10.52
N TRP A 373 -1.74 24.88 9.63
CA TRP A 373 -0.51 24.24 9.16
C TRP A 373 -0.34 24.18 7.64
N LEU A 374 -1.43 24.16 6.87
CA LEU A 374 -1.37 24.18 5.39
C LEU A 374 -1.65 25.58 4.81
N PRO A 375 -1.00 25.93 3.69
CA PRO A 375 -1.32 27.13 2.92
C PRO A 375 -2.80 27.17 2.55
N GLN A 376 -3.41 28.35 2.66
CA GLN A 376 -4.80 28.56 2.24
C GLN A 376 -4.84 28.90 0.75
N SER A 377 -5.99 28.68 0.12
CA SER A 377 -6.20 29.15 -1.25
C SER A 377 -6.50 30.65 -1.26
N ASP A 378 -5.74 31.43 -2.02
CA ASP A 378 -5.94 32.87 -2.19
C ASP A 378 -6.74 33.21 -3.48
N TYR A 379 -7.50 32.25 -4.00
CA TYR A 379 -8.22 32.37 -5.27
C TYR A 379 -9.57 33.11 -5.13
N ASP A 380 -9.63 34.37 -5.56
CA ASP A 380 -10.90 35.11 -5.66
C ASP A 380 -11.81 34.47 -6.73
N ARG A 381 -13.02 34.06 -6.33
CA ARG A 381 -14.00 33.47 -7.27
C ARG A 381 -14.71 34.54 -8.12
N GLY A 382 -14.51 35.82 -7.83
CA GLY A 382 -15.32 36.91 -8.40
C GLY A 382 -16.78 36.85 -7.94
N GLY A 383 -17.46 38.01 -7.92
CA GLY A 383 -18.89 38.09 -7.64
C GLY A 383 -19.29 38.25 -6.17
N GLY A 384 -18.46 38.87 -5.33
CA GLY A 384 -18.84 39.30 -3.96
C GLY A 384 -18.98 38.17 -2.93
N ARG A 385 -18.82 36.91 -3.31
CA ARG A 385 -18.67 35.77 -2.41
C ARG A 385 -17.19 35.48 -2.22
N GLY A 386 -16.55 36.24 -1.34
CA GLY A 386 -15.15 36.05 -0.97
C GLY A 386 -14.86 34.63 -0.48
N ILE A 387 -13.60 34.23 -0.51
CA ILE A 387 -13.12 32.96 0.06
C ILE A 387 -13.34 33.00 1.58
N TRP A 388 -13.87 31.91 2.15
CA TRP A 388 -13.97 31.79 3.60
C TRP A 388 -12.57 31.78 4.23
N LYS A 389 -12.25 32.78 5.07
CA LYS A 389 -10.96 32.93 5.75
C LYS A 389 -10.94 32.20 7.09
N LEU A 390 -9.77 31.73 7.54
CA LEU A 390 -9.56 31.02 8.83
C LEU A 390 -10.25 31.63 10.05
N GLU A 391 -10.36 32.95 10.09
CA GLU A 391 -10.93 33.68 11.23
C GLU A 391 -12.46 33.84 11.15
N GLN A 392 -13.11 33.43 10.06
CA GLN A 392 -14.56 33.56 9.90
C GLN A 392 -15.27 32.38 10.57
N ASP A 393 -16.43 32.63 11.18
CA ASP A 393 -17.28 31.59 11.80
C ASP A 393 -17.56 30.42 10.85
N ALA A 394 -17.57 30.70 9.54
CA ALA A 394 -17.78 29.70 8.50
C ALA A 394 -16.53 28.97 8.00
N PHE A 395 -15.34 29.38 8.42
CA PHE A 395 -14.17 28.54 8.35
C PHE A 395 -14.25 27.50 9.48
N GLY A 396 -14.89 26.39 9.15
CA GLY A 396 -15.45 25.43 10.10
C GLY A 396 -16.90 25.10 9.76
N LEU A 397 -17.66 26.04 9.16
CA LEU A 397 -18.99 25.80 8.59
C LEU A 397 -18.91 25.52 7.10
N ASP A 398 -18.27 24.41 6.76
CA ASP A 398 -18.67 23.65 5.59
C ASP A 398 -19.11 22.29 6.11
N LYS A 399 -20.35 22.25 6.60
CA LYS A 399 -20.90 21.16 7.43
C LYS A 399 -20.10 20.83 8.72
N MET A 400 -19.62 21.85 9.45
CA MET A 400 -19.35 21.82 10.92
C MET A 400 -18.18 20.97 11.46
N ILE A 401 -17.29 20.37 10.66
CA ILE A 401 -16.32 19.38 11.21
C ILE A 401 -14.95 19.56 10.56
N GLY A 402 -14.09 20.37 11.16
CA GLY A 402 -12.67 20.38 10.80
C GLY A 402 -12.00 19.16 11.41
N TYR A 403 -11.60 18.17 10.61
CA TYR A 403 -10.59 17.21 11.11
C TYR A 403 -9.21 17.79 10.85
N THR A 404 -8.42 17.88 11.91
CA THR A 404 -7.16 18.60 11.85
C THR A 404 -6.18 18.06 12.87
N ARG A 405 -4.97 18.60 12.82
CA ARG A 405 -3.93 18.40 13.82
C ARG A 405 -3.98 19.49 14.89
N ALA A 406 -3.70 19.11 16.12
CA ALA A 406 -3.52 20.03 17.25
C ALA A 406 -2.05 20.24 17.64
N GLU A 407 -1.14 19.45 17.08
CA GLU A 407 0.30 19.60 17.26
C GLU A 407 0.95 19.87 15.92
N PRO A 408 1.97 20.74 15.84
CA PRO A 408 2.67 21.02 14.59
C PRO A 408 3.38 19.76 14.07
N ALA A 409 3.80 19.80 12.80
CA ALA A 409 4.74 18.80 12.30
C ALA A 409 6.07 18.96 13.04
N VAL A 410 6.82 17.87 13.21
CA VAL A 410 8.19 17.91 13.74
C VAL A 410 9.08 18.73 12.81
N TRP A 411 8.90 18.52 11.50
CA TRP A 411 9.51 19.33 10.45
C TRP A 411 8.69 19.22 9.16
N THR A 412 8.87 20.17 8.26
CA THR A 412 8.28 20.21 6.92
C THR A 412 9.31 20.69 5.92
N ASP A 413 9.34 20.10 4.73
CA ASP A 413 10.17 20.55 3.62
C ASP A 413 9.41 20.43 2.28
N TRP A 414 9.71 21.32 1.35
CA TRP A 414 9.10 21.35 0.03
C TRP A 414 10.08 20.87 -1.01
N LEU A 415 9.79 19.72 -1.61
CA LEU A 415 10.67 19.12 -2.60
C LEU A 415 10.06 19.27 -4.01
N PRO A 416 10.82 19.73 -5.02
CA PRO A 416 10.35 19.86 -6.39
C PRO A 416 10.39 18.50 -7.12
N ILE A 417 9.80 17.47 -6.51
CA ILE A 417 9.74 16.10 -7.01
C ILE A 417 8.37 15.48 -6.78
N ARG A 418 7.86 14.74 -7.75
CA ARG A 418 6.63 13.96 -7.68
C ARG A 418 6.90 12.62 -6.99
N ILE A 419 6.98 12.63 -5.66
CA ILE A 419 7.46 11.50 -4.83
C ILE A 419 6.60 10.24 -5.03
N HIS A 420 7.00 9.31 -5.89
CA HIS A 420 6.29 8.04 -6.13
C HIS A 420 6.86 6.89 -5.27
N GLY A 421 8.13 6.96 -4.87
CA GLY A 421 8.77 6.00 -3.96
C GLY A 421 9.25 6.67 -2.69
N MET A 422 9.08 6.01 -1.54
CA MET A 422 9.54 6.49 -0.24
C MET A 422 9.98 5.32 0.65
N VAL A 423 11.14 5.45 1.30
CA VAL A 423 11.63 4.48 2.30
C VAL A 423 12.41 5.19 3.40
N LYS A 424 12.24 4.76 4.64
CA LYS A 424 13.09 5.19 5.76
C LYS A 424 14.14 4.11 6.06
N ALA A 425 15.41 4.49 6.09
CA ALA A 425 16.51 3.58 6.37
C ALA A 425 17.54 4.24 7.31
N GLY A 426 17.68 3.71 8.52
CA GLY A 426 18.49 4.33 9.57
C GLY A 426 17.97 5.73 9.90
N ASP A 427 18.81 6.74 9.78
CA ASP A 427 18.49 8.14 10.09
C ASP A 427 18.09 8.97 8.85
N ALA A 428 17.91 8.33 7.70
CA ALA A 428 17.54 8.99 6.45
C ALA A 428 16.16 8.53 5.93
N VAL A 429 15.44 9.47 5.33
CA VAL A 429 14.26 9.20 4.51
C VAL A 429 14.65 9.44 3.05
N PHE A 430 14.51 8.42 2.22
CA PHE A 430 14.76 8.47 0.79
C PHE A 430 13.43 8.61 0.07
N VAL A 431 13.35 9.59 -0.84
CA VAL A 431 12.19 9.86 -1.67
C VAL A 431 12.62 9.95 -3.12
N ALA A 432 11.83 9.37 -4.03
CA ALA A 432 12.16 9.36 -5.44
C ALA A 432 10.92 9.60 -6.32
N GLY A 433 11.14 10.29 -7.44
CA GLY A 433 10.04 10.73 -8.30
C GLY A 433 10.48 11.56 -9.49
N ALA A 434 9.57 11.75 -10.45
CA ALA A 434 9.79 12.67 -11.56
C ALA A 434 9.95 14.11 -11.03
N PRO A 435 10.73 14.98 -11.69
CA PRO A 435 10.84 16.37 -11.27
C PRO A 435 9.49 17.10 -11.39
N ASP A 436 9.18 18.01 -10.45
CA ASP A 436 7.98 18.85 -10.52
C ASP A 436 8.20 20.02 -11.50
N LEU A 437 8.11 19.72 -12.79
CA LEU A 437 8.37 20.65 -13.90
C LEU A 437 7.18 20.71 -14.85
N LEU A 438 6.84 21.92 -15.28
CA LEU A 438 5.86 22.18 -16.33
C LEU A 438 6.56 22.92 -17.48
N ASP A 439 6.97 22.18 -18.50
CA ASP A 439 7.62 22.71 -19.70
C ASP A 439 6.53 23.16 -20.70
N PRO A 440 6.41 24.46 -21.06
CA PRO A 440 5.37 24.93 -21.97
C PRO A 440 5.43 24.29 -23.36
N GLN A 441 6.60 23.80 -23.79
CA GLN A 441 6.78 23.16 -25.10
C GLN A 441 6.50 21.65 -25.05
N ASP A 442 6.64 21.02 -23.87
CA ASP A 442 6.28 19.62 -23.63
C ASP A 442 5.67 19.44 -22.22
N PRO A 443 4.40 19.84 -22.01
CA PRO A 443 3.78 19.89 -20.68
C PRO A 443 3.68 18.53 -19.98
N TYR A 444 3.75 17.44 -20.74
CA TYR A 444 3.66 16.08 -20.22
C TYR A 444 5.02 15.44 -19.95
N ALA A 445 6.14 16.10 -20.29
CA ALA A 445 7.47 15.48 -20.23
C ALA A 445 7.83 14.91 -18.85
N ALA A 446 7.50 15.63 -17.77
CA ALA A 446 7.72 15.15 -16.42
C ALA A 446 6.72 14.05 -16.02
N PHE A 447 5.47 14.13 -16.51
CA PHE A 447 4.42 13.15 -16.20
C PHE A 447 4.64 11.81 -16.89
N GLU A 448 5.21 11.82 -18.09
CA GLU A 448 5.47 10.65 -18.92
C GLU A 448 6.95 10.23 -18.83
N ALA A 449 7.62 10.55 -17.72
CA ALA A 449 9.00 10.17 -17.39
C ALA A 449 10.11 10.66 -18.35
N ARG A 450 9.82 11.47 -19.38
CA ARG A 450 10.80 11.99 -20.35
C ARG A 450 11.86 12.92 -19.75
N LYS A 451 11.63 13.47 -18.56
CA LYS A 451 12.63 14.29 -17.83
C LYS A 451 13.41 13.48 -16.79
N GLY A 452 13.34 12.15 -16.84
CA GLY A 452 13.95 11.25 -15.85
C GLY A 452 13.32 11.41 -14.47
N ALA A 453 14.10 11.12 -13.43
CA ALA A 453 13.67 11.27 -12.04
C ALA A 453 14.82 11.68 -11.12
N LYS A 454 14.46 11.98 -9.88
CA LYS A 454 15.38 12.34 -8.81
C LYS A 454 15.18 11.37 -7.65
N LEU A 455 16.28 11.05 -6.98
CA LEU A 455 16.32 10.46 -5.65
C LEU A 455 16.89 11.52 -4.70
N VAL A 456 16.16 11.84 -3.64
CA VAL A 456 16.59 12.78 -2.61
C VAL A 456 16.61 12.03 -1.27
N ALA A 457 17.72 12.16 -0.53
CA ALA A 457 17.78 11.72 0.85
C ALA A 457 17.66 12.94 1.76
N VAL A 458 16.78 12.85 2.76
CA VAL A 458 16.64 13.86 3.82
C VAL A 458 16.88 13.24 5.18
N SER A 459 17.33 14.04 6.13
CA SER A 459 17.48 13.67 7.53
C SER A 459 16.11 13.38 8.15
N ALA A 460 15.94 12.20 8.75
CA ALA A 460 14.73 11.85 9.47
C ALA A 460 14.52 12.73 10.73
N LYS A 461 15.60 13.31 11.25
CA LYS A 461 15.57 14.13 12.45
C LYS A 461 14.87 15.47 12.22
N ASP A 462 15.27 16.19 11.17
CA ASP A 462 14.98 17.61 10.94
C ASP A 462 14.60 17.94 9.49
N GLY A 463 14.60 16.98 8.57
CA GLY A 463 14.20 17.17 7.18
C GLY A 463 15.29 17.78 6.30
N GLU A 464 16.50 18.05 6.82
CA GLU A 464 17.58 18.62 6.03
C GLU A 464 17.98 17.70 4.88
N LYS A 465 18.10 18.26 3.67
CA LYS A 465 18.55 17.52 2.49
C LYS A 465 20.00 17.06 2.67
N LEU A 466 20.22 15.75 2.61
CA LEU A 466 21.52 15.09 2.77
C LEU A 466 22.20 14.84 1.42
N SER A 467 21.43 14.46 0.39
CA SER A 467 21.95 14.16 -0.94
C SER A 467 20.87 14.24 -2.02
N GLU A 468 21.29 14.31 -3.28
CA GLU A 468 20.42 14.15 -4.44
C GLU A 468 21.17 13.40 -5.55
N ALA A 469 20.48 12.49 -6.23
CA ALA A 469 20.99 11.76 -7.37
C ALA A 469 19.95 11.72 -8.49
N ALA A 470 20.42 11.73 -9.75
CA ALA A 470 19.56 11.55 -10.90
C ALA A 470 19.25 10.05 -11.13
N LEU A 471 18.01 9.78 -11.54
CA LEU A 471 17.52 8.48 -11.97
C LEU A 471 17.07 8.57 -13.43
N GLU A 472 17.24 7.49 -14.17
CA GLU A 472 16.85 7.41 -15.59
C GLU A 472 15.32 7.46 -15.78
N SER A 473 14.57 6.88 -14.86
CA SER A 473 13.11 6.81 -14.87
C SER A 473 12.61 6.88 -13.43
N PRO A 474 11.41 7.45 -13.18
CA PRO A 474 10.80 7.43 -11.85
C PRO A 474 10.55 6.01 -11.37
N PRO A 475 10.58 5.78 -10.04
CA PRO A 475 10.08 4.54 -9.49
C PRO A 475 8.58 4.41 -9.78
N ILE A 476 8.10 3.19 -9.92
CA ILE A 476 6.66 2.91 -9.78
C ILE A 476 6.16 3.38 -8.41
N PHE A 477 4.85 3.51 -8.25
CA PHE A 477 4.26 3.82 -6.95
C PHE A 477 4.69 2.82 -5.86
N ASP A 478 5.21 3.34 -4.74
CA ASP A 478 5.75 2.59 -3.60
C ASP A 478 6.83 1.56 -3.99
N GLY A 479 7.56 1.83 -5.08
CA GLY A 479 8.52 0.92 -5.70
C GLY A 479 9.93 0.93 -5.13
N LEU A 480 10.18 1.63 -4.02
CA LEU A 480 11.51 1.86 -3.44
C LEU A 480 11.66 1.15 -2.09
N ILE A 481 12.72 0.36 -1.91
CA ILE A 481 13.02 -0.36 -0.66
C ILE A 481 14.48 -0.16 -0.24
N ALA A 482 14.78 -0.49 1.02
CA ALA A 482 16.13 -0.50 1.56
C ALA A 482 16.48 -1.87 2.16
N ALA A 483 17.52 -2.53 1.65
CA ALA A 483 17.96 -3.83 2.15
C ALA A 483 19.47 -4.02 1.96
N GLY A 484 20.12 -4.70 2.91
CA GLY A 484 21.55 -5.02 2.81
C GLY A 484 22.47 -3.80 2.65
N GLY A 485 22.09 -2.64 3.20
CA GLY A 485 22.84 -1.38 3.05
C GLY A 485 22.72 -0.75 1.64
N ARG A 486 21.75 -1.18 0.84
CA ARG A 486 21.48 -0.74 -0.53
C ARG A 486 20.04 -0.25 -0.66
N LEU A 487 19.75 0.53 -1.70
CA LEU A 487 18.38 0.76 -2.16
C LEU A 487 18.09 -0.07 -3.40
N PHE A 488 16.86 -0.56 -3.51
CA PHE A 488 16.35 -1.17 -4.73
C PHE A 488 15.09 -0.44 -5.18
N ALA A 489 14.96 -0.21 -6.48
CA ALA A 489 13.81 0.49 -7.06
C ALA A 489 13.31 -0.22 -8.31
N SER A 490 12.01 -0.51 -8.37
CA SER A 490 11.33 -0.84 -9.62
C SER A 490 10.96 0.45 -10.34
N LEU A 491 11.42 0.64 -11.57
CA LEU A 491 11.19 1.85 -12.36
C LEU A 491 10.03 1.69 -13.35
N GLU A 492 9.38 2.80 -13.69
CA GLU A 492 8.22 2.82 -14.60
C GLU A 492 8.55 2.29 -16.01
N ASN A 493 9.82 2.36 -16.43
CA ASN A 493 10.30 1.81 -17.71
C ASN A 493 10.54 0.28 -17.68
N GLY A 494 10.17 -0.43 -16.60
CA GLY A 494 10.31 -1.89 -16.48
C GLY A 494 11.72 -2.35 -16.08
N THR A 495 12.47 -1.48 -15.41
CA THR A 495 13.84 -1.74 -14.96
C THR A 495 13.89 -1.91 -13.45
N LEU A 496 14.61 -2.93 -12.97
CA LEU A 496 15.00 -3.06 -11.57
C LEU A 496 16.37 -2.42 -11.35
N LEU A 497 16.43 -1.42 -10.48
CA LEU A 497 17.63 -0.64 -10.16
C LEU A 497 18.14 -1.00 -8.77
N CYS A 498 19.47 -1.11 -8.63
CA CYS A 498 20.17 -1.20 -7.35
C CYS A 498 21.10 0.02 -7.18
N LEU A 499 21.05 0.62 -6.00
CA LEU A 499 21.87 1.75 -5.60
C LEU A 499 22.68 1.40 -4.34
N ALA A 500 23.95 1.73 -4.35
CA ALA A 500 24.86 1.51 -3.22
C ALA A 500 25.79 2.71 -3.04
N ALA A 501 26.31 2.87 -1.83
CA ALA A 501 27.45 3.76 -1.59
C ALA A 501 28.68 3.23 -2.34
N LYS A 502 29.52 4.12 -2.88
CA LYS A 502 30.88 3.71 -3.28
C LYS A 502 31.69 3.45 -2.01
N PRO A 503 32.49 2.37 -1.96
CA PRO A 503 33.54 2.24 -0.95
C PRO A 503 34.55 3.40 -1.04
#